data_AF-A0A6B3DQ60-F1
#
_entry.id   AF-A0A6B3DQ60-F1
#
_cell.length_a   1.000
_cell.length_b   1.000
_cell.length_c   1.000
_cell.angle_alpha   90.00
_cell.angle_beta   90.00
_cell.angle_gamma   90.00
#
_symmetry.space_group_name_H-M   'P 1'
#
loop_
_entity.id
_entity.type
_entity.pdbx_description
1 polymer ?
#
loop_
_entity_poly.entity_id
_entity_poly.type
_entity_poly.pdbx_seq_one_letter_code
_entity_poly.pdbx_strand_id
1 'polypeptide(L)'
;MSWRRLRVLIRQLPPESATWTAIRNAMTPEELAEQGEKAEPERDRWSKLEHLMAAVADRVARVEYVLICANTDKKAKRPQPPEPIRRPGTGHVQPKAQLTEASAEFLFQLINGGAA
;
A
#
# COMPACT_ATOMS: atom_id res chain seq x y z
N MET A 1 -0.43 28.34 26.88
CA MET A 1 -0.58 27.40 25.74
C MET A 1 -1.87 26.61 25.93
N SER A 2 -2.74 26.45 24.93
CA SER A 2 -4.00 25.70 25.09
C SER A 2 -3.85 24.25 24.63
N TRP A 3 -4.63 23.33 25.20
CA TRP A 3 -4.61 21.92 24.77
C TRP A 3 -4.97 21.69 23.31
N ARG A 4 -5.86 22.52 22.76
CA ARG A 4 -6.16 22.51 21.33
C ARG A 4 -4.90 22.82 20.50
N ARG A 5 -4.12 23.83 20.90
CA ARG A 5 -2.92 24.25 20.18
C ARG A 5 -1.77 23.25 20.34
N LEU A 6 -1.56 22.67 21.53
CA LEU A 6 -0.56 21.62 21.70
C LEU A 6 -0.88 20.37 20.86
N ARG A 7 -2.14 19.94 20.82
CA ARG A 7 -2.57 18.81 19.99
C ARG A 7 -2.25 19.04 18.51
N VAL A 8 -2.51 20.25 18.01
CA VAL A 8 -2.20 20.60 16.62
C VAL A 8 -0.69 20.55 16.37
N LEU A 9 0.12 21.06 17.29
CA LEU A 9 1.58 21.01 17.17
C LEU A 9 2.11 19.58 17.14
N ILE A 10 1.68 18.72 18.08
CA ILE A 10 2.10 17.31 18.12
C ILE A 10 1.70 16.60 16.82
N ARG A 11 0.47 16.80 16.32
CA ARG A 11 -0.01 16.22 15.06
C ARG A 11 0.78 16.65 13.82
N GLN A 12 1.44 17.81 13.87
CA GLN A 12 2.20 18.35 12.74
C GLN A 12 3.70 18.10 12.87
N LEU A 13 4.17 17.49 13.96
CA LEU A 13 5.58 17.10 14.07
C LEU A 13 5.93 16.04 13.02
N PRO A 14 7.17 16.06 12.48
CA PRO A 14 7.67 14.97 11.64
C PRO A 14 7.55 13.63 12.36
N PRO A 15 7.26 12.53 11.65
CA PRO A 15 7.14 11.19 12.25
C PRO A 15 8.43 10.76 12.98
N GLU A 16 9.58 11.27 12.53
CA GLU A 16 10.91 11.03 13.13
C GLU A 16 11.23 11.95 14.32
N SER A 17 10.28 12.75 14.81
CA SER A 17 10.53 13.67 15.93
C SER A 17 10.74 12.91 17.24
N ALA A 18 11.63 13.42 18.10
CA ALA A 18 11.90 12.85 19.42
C ALA A 18 10.62 12.70 20.27
N THR A 19 9.63 13.58 20.09
CA THR A 19 8.33 13.49 20.78
C THR A 19 7.55 12.25 20.34
N TRP A 20 7.45 11.99 19.03
CA TRP A 20 6.79 10.79 18.51
C TRP A 20 7.52 9.51 18.92
N THR A 21 8.86 9.53 18.92
CA THR A 21 9.67 8.43 19.44
C THR A 21 9.42 8.18 20.93
N ALA A 22 9.38 9.23 21.75
CA ALA A 22 9.12 9.11 23.18
C ALA A 22 7.71 8.55 23.47
N ILE A 23 6.70 9.00 22.70
CA ILE A 23 5.33 8.47 22.77
C ILE A 23 5.33 6.98 22.42
N ARG A 24 5.99 6.58 21.33
CA ARG A 24 6.09 5.18 20.91
C ARG A 24 6.79 4.29 21.94
N ASN A 25 7.88 4.78 22.53
CA ASN A 25 8.62 4.05 23.55
C ASN A 25 7.84 3.89 24.87
N ALA A 26 6.87 4.77 25.13
CA ALA A 26 6.01 4.71 26.30
C ALA A 26 4.79 3.78 26.11
N MET A 27 4.51 3.33 24.88
CA MET A 27 3.42 2.40 24.58
C MET A 27 3.79 0.97 24.98
N THR A 28 2.77 0.20 25.34
CA THR A 28 2.95 -1.22 25.63
C THR A 28 3.16 -2.02 24.31
N PRO A 29 3.78 -3.22 24.37
CA PRO A 29 3.95 -4.05 23.18
C PRO A 29 2.62 -4.43 22.50
N GLU A 30 1.56 -4.61 23.29
CA GLU A 30 0.22 -4.94 22.81
C GLU A 30 -0.39 -3.77 22.01
N GLU A 31 -0.27 -2.55 22.52
CA GLU A 31 -0.72 -1.33 21.83
C GLU A 31 0.05 -1.09 20.52
N LEU A 32 1.36 -1.40 20.50
CA LEU A 32 2.21 -1.32 19.32
C LEU A 32 1.80 -2.34 18.25
N ALA A 33 1.48 -3.58 18.65
CA ALA A 33 1.02 -4.62 17.74
C ALA A 33 -0.34 -4.26 17.13
N GLU A 34 -1.28 -3.78 17.95
CA GLU A 34 -2.60 -3.35 17.50
C GLU A 34 -2.51 -2.17 16.51
N GLN A 35 -1.60 -1.22 16.76
CA GLN A 35 -1.31 -0.14 15.81
C GLN A 35 -0.75 -0.68 14.49
N GLY A 36 0.12 -1.69 14.52
CA GLY A 36 0.66 -2.30 13.30
C GLY A 36 -0.41 -2.99 12.45
N GLU A 37 -1.32 -3.73 13.08
CA GLU A 37 -2.38 -4.46 12.37
C GLU A 37 -3.47 -3.55 11.81
N LYS A 38 -3.84 -2.50 12.54
CA LYS A 38 -4.88 -1.54 12.14
C LYS A 38 -4.33 -0.33 11.40
N ALA A 39 -3.01 -0.24 11.22
CA ALA A 39 -2.40 0.86 10.49
C ALA A 39 -2.92 0.86 9.06
N GLU A 40 -3.44 2.00 8.64
CA GLU A 40 -3.64 2.31 7.23
C GLU A 40 -2.44 3.14 6.76
N PRO A 41 -1.35 2.52 6.30
CA PRO A 41 -0.13 3.22 5.93
C PRO A 41 -0.37 4.30 4.86
N GLU A 42 -1.40 4.14 4.03
CA GLU A 42 -1.86 5.12 3.06
C GLU A 42 -2.44 6.41 3.65
N ARG A 43 -2.89 6.40 4.92
CA ARG A 43 -3.50 7.56 5.59
C ARG A 43 -2.51 8.40 6.40
N ASP A 44 -1.33 7.85 6.68
CA ASP A 44 -0.34 8.54 7.52
C ASP A 44 0.64 9.38 6.70
N ARG A 45 1.38 10.28 7.35
CA ARG A 45 2.38 11.12 6.70
C ARG A 45 3.72 10.41 6.66
N TRP A 46 4.11 9.99 5.47
CA TRP A 46 5.40 9.36 5.29
C TRP A 46 6.55 10.37 5.23
N SER A 47 7.64 10.03 5.91
CA SER A 47 8.94 10.65 5.74
C SER A 47 9.56 10.23 4.40
N LYS A 48 10.55 11.00 3.93
CA LYS A 48 11.29 10.64 2.70
C LYS A 48 11.98 9.27 2.84
N LEU A 49 12.45 8.95 4.05
CA LEU A 49 13.08 7.66 4.33
C LEU A 49 12.06 6.52 4.21
N GLU A 50 10.85 6.70 4.75
CA GLU A 50 9.78 5.71 4.66
C GLU A 50 9.40 5.43 3.20
N HIS A 51 9.32 6.47 2.36
CA HIS A 51 9.11 6.28 0.92
C HIS A 51 10.23 5.46 0.27
N LEU A 52 11.50 5.74 0.58
CA LEU A 52 12.63 4.99 0.02
C LEU A 52 12.65 3.55 0.53
N MET A 53 12.41 3.35 1.83
CA MET A 53 12.38 2.03 2.46
C MET A 53 11.27 1.14 1.89
N ALA A 54 10.07 1.69 1.71
CA ALA A 54 9.00 0.95 1.05
C ALA A 54 9.38 0.58 -0.39
N ALA A 55 10.10 1.46 -1.11
CA ALA A 55 10.54 1.14 -2.48
C ALA A 55 11.57 0.01 -2.49
N VAL A 56 12.46 -0.04 -1.51
CA VAL A 56 13.39 -1.17 -1.35
C VAL A 56 12.62 -2.45 -1.01
N ALA A 57 11.69 -2.40 -0.07
CA ALA A 57 10.88 -3.56 0.33
C ALA A 57 10.09 -4.15 -0.86
N ASP A 58 9.41 -3.30 -1.65
CA ASP A 58 8.69 -3.73 -2.86
C ASP A 58 9.61 -4.42 -3.87
N ARG A 59 10.84 -3.93 -4.03
CA ARG A 59 11.84 -4.50 -4.95
C ARG A 59 12.36 -5.84 -4.45
N VAL A 60 12.61 -5.97 -3.14
CA VAL A 60 13.03 -7.23 -2.52
C VAL A 60 11.95 -8.29 -2.66
N ALA A 61 10.69 -7.96 -2.34
CA ALA A 61 9.57 -8.87 -2.52
C ALA A 61 9.41 -9.33 -3.98
N ARG A 62 9.64 -8.42 -4.94
CA ARG A 62 9.63 -8.77 -6.36
C ARG A 62 10.75 -9.73 -6.74
N VAL A 63 11.95 -9.56 -6.21
CA VAL A 63 13.09 -10.47 -6.46
C VAL A 63 12.80 -11.85 -5.90
N GLU A 64 12.29 -11.92 -4.66
CA GLU A 64 11.87 -13.16 -4.02
C GLU A 64 10.81 -13.89 -4.87
N TYR A 65 9.77 -13.16 -5.31
CA TYR A 65 8.74 -13.71 -6.18
C TYR A 65 9.30 -14.30 -7.48
N VAL A 66 10.21 -13.57 -8.15
CA VAL A 66 10.85 -14.04 -9.38
C VAL A 66 11.70 -15.28 -9.11
N LEU A 67 12.43 -15.31 -8.01
CA LEU A 67 13.23 -16.47 -7.60
C LEU A 67 12.36 -17.69 -7.35
N ILE A 68 11.25 -17.55 -6.61
CA ILE A 68 10.30 -18.64 -6.38
C ILE A 68 9.74 -19.13 -7.71
N CYS A 69 9.29 -18.22 -8.58
CA CYS A 69 8.73 -18.57 -9.89
C CYS A 69 9.74 -19.28 -10.80
N ALA A 70 11.01 -18.90 -10.75
CA ALA A 70 12.07 -19.52 -11.53
C ALA A 70 12.41 -20.94 -11.04
N ASN A 71 12.27 -21.19 -9.74
CA ASN A 71 12.53 -22.50 -9.13
C ASN A 71 11.28 -23.38 -8.97
N THR A 72 10.11 -22.87 -9.34
CA THR A 72 8.86 -23.64 -9.32
C THR A 72 8.67 -24.36 -10.66
N ASP A 73 8.40 -25.66 -10.62
CA ASP A 73 8.13 -26.45 -11.82
C ASP A 73 6.94 -25.86 -12.61
N LYS A 74 6.97 -25.98 -13.94
CA LYS A 74 5.97 -25.42 -14.86
C LYS A 74 4.56 -25.95 -14.59
N LYS A 75 4.43 -27.14 -14.01
CA LYS A 75 3.15 -27.78 -13.66
C LYS A 75 2.65 -27.40 -12.26
N ALA A 76 3.49 -26.81 -11.42
CA ALA A 76 3.13 -26.42 -10.07
C ALA A 76 2.45 -25.04 -10.05
N LYS A 77 1.59 -24.81 -9.06
CA LYS A 77 0.89 -23.53 -8.88
C LYS A 77 1.90 -22.47 -8.45
N ARG A 78 2.14 -21.49 -9.33
CA ARG A 78 2.99 -20.33 -9.01
C ARG A 78 2.31 -19.42 -7.98
N PRO A 79 3.10 -18.77 -7.10
CA PRO A 79 2.54 -17.78 -6.18
C PRO A 79 1.96 -16.59 -6.95
N GLN A 80 1.13 -15.81 -6.26
CA GLN A 80 0.68 -14.53 -6.79
C GLN A 80 1.81 -13.50 -6.71
N PRO A 81 1.88 -12.53 -7.64
CA PRO A 81 2.83 -11.43 -7.52
C PRO A 81 2.57 -10.65 -6.21
N PRO A 82 3.61 -10.19 -5.51
CA PRO A 82 3.46 -9.42 -4.28
C PRO A 82 2.78 -8.08 -4.59
N GLU A 83 1.87 -7.67 -3.71
CA GLU A 83 1.25 -6.35 -3.74
C GLU A 83 2.26 -5.32 -3.17
N PRO A 84 2.53 -4.20 -3.86
CA PRO A 84 3.36 -3.14 -3.32
C PRO A 84 2.78 -2.54 -2.04
N ILE A 85 3.64 -2.09 -1.14
CA ILE A 85 3.23 -1.38 0.08
C ILE A 85 2.44 -0.13 -0.32
N ARG A 86 1.25 0.03 0.25
CA ARG A 86 0.38 1.18 0.01
C ARG A 86 1.01 2.43 0.59
N ARG A 87 1.10 3.48 -0.23
CA ARG A 87 1.77 4.73 0.14
C ARG A 87 0.79 5.90 0.17
N PRO A 88 1.02 6.90 1.02
CA PRO A 88 0.24 8.12 1.00
C PRO A 88 0.34 8.80 -0.35
N GLY A 89 -0.82 9.20 -0.89
CA GLY A 89 -0.91 9.89 -2.18
C GLY A 89 -0.74 8.99 -3.41
N THR A 90 -0.36 7.72 -3.27
CA THR A 90 -0.49 6.74 -4.34
C THR A 90 -1.85 6.06 -4.21
N GLY A 91 -2.78 6.38 -5.12
CA GLY A 91 -4.11 5.77 -5.11
C GLY A 91 -4.04 4.25 -5.20
N HIS A 92 -5.08 3.59 -4.70
CA HIS A 92 -5.22 2.14 -4.79
C HIS A 92 -5.04 1.66 -6.24
N VAL A 93 -4.28 0.60 -6.45
CA VAL A 93 -4.27 -0.10 -7.74
C VAL A 93 -5.67 -0.66 -7.92
N GLN A 94 -6.47 -0.03 -8.78
CA GLN A 94 -7.81 -0.49 -9.06
C GLN A 94 -7.73 -1.90 -9.65
N PRO A 95 -8.50 -2.87 -9.13
CA PRO A 95 -8.55 -4.18 -9.75
C PRO A 95 -8.94 -4.00 -11.22
N LYS A 96 -8.31 -4.77 -12.11
CA LYS A 96 -8.67 -4.74 -13.54
C LYS A 96 -10.17 -4.99 -13.64
N ALA A 97 -10.90 -4.05 -14.25
CA ALA A 97 -12.32 -4.21 -14.50
C ALA A 97 -12.53 -5.53 -15.25
N GLN A 98 -13.38 -6.40 -14.70
CA GLN A 98 -13.77 -7.63 -15.38
C GLN A 98 -14.71 -7.27 -16.52
N LEU A 99 -14.51 -7.92 -17.68
CA LEU A 99 -15.32 -7.68 -18.87
C LEU A 99 -16.72 -8.23 -18.61
N THR A 100 -17.69 -7.34 -18.41
CA THR A 100 -19.10 -7.72 -18.29
C THR A 100 -19.65 -8.02 -19.67
N GLU A 101 -20.68 -8.88 -19.73
CA GLU A 101 -21.32 -9.26 -20.99
C GLU A 101 -21.82 -8.03 -21.78
N ALA A 102 -22.40 -7.05 -21.08
CA ALA A 102 -22.78 -5.75 -21.65
C ALA A 102 -21.59 -4.96 -22.25
N SER A 103 -20.42 -4.99 -21.59
CA SER A 103 -19.21 -4.34 -22.12
C SER A 103 -18.62 -5.09 -23.31
N ALA A 104 -18.78 -6.41 -23.37
CA ALA A 104 -18.38 -7.23 -24.51
C ALA A 104 -19.25 -6.94 -25.73
N GLU A 105 -20.57 -6.87 -25.54
CA GLU A 105 -21.55 -6.55 -26.58
C GLU A 105 -21.29 -5.16 -27.17
N PHE A 106 -21.06 -4.16 -26.30
CA PHE A 106 -20.73 -2.80 -26.72
C PHE A 106 -19.45 -2.74 -27.55
N LEU A 107 -18.38 -3.42 -27.10
CA LEU A 107 -17.13 -3.50 -27.87
C LEU A 107 -17.32 -4.21 -29.21
N PHE A 108 -18.15 -5.27 -29.24
CA PHE A 108 -18.45 -6.00 -30.46
C PHE A 108 -19.21 -5.14 -31.47
N GLN A 109 -20.18 -4.33 -31.02
CA GLN A 109 -20.89 -3.38 -31.86
C GLN A 109 -19.97 -2.26 -32.36
N LEU A 110 -19.08 -1.75 -31.51
CA LEU A 110 -18.11 -0.70 -31.88
C LEU A 110 -17.15 -1.19 -32.98
N ILE A 111 -16.63 -2.42 -32.84
CA ILE A 111 -15.66 -3.01 -33.79
C ILE A 111 -16.33 -3.31 -35.14
N ASN A 112 -17.58 -3.76 -35.13
CA ASN A 112 -18.31 -4.12 -36.35
C ASN A 112 -19.09 -2.94 -36.98
N GLY A 113 -18.87 -1.71 -36.50
CA GLY A 113 -19.47 -0.50 -37.07
C GLY A 113 -20.98 -0.35 -36.79
N GLY A 114 -21.52 -1.06 -35.80
CA GLY A 114 -22.94 -1.02 -35.42
C GLY A 114 -23.32 0.08 -34.44
N ALA A 115 -22.35 0.87 -33.96
CA ALA A 115 -22.60 2.01 -33.09
C ALA A 115 -22.71 3.31 -33.91
N ALA A 116 -23.92 3.58 -34.42
CA ALA A 116 -24.37 4.89 -34.88
C ALA A 116 -25.64 5.27 -34.11
#